data_AF-A0A840F2L5-F1
#
_entry.id   AF-A0A840F2L5-F1
#
_cell.length_a   1.000
_cell.length_b   1.000
_cell.length_c   1.000
_cell.angle_alpha   90.00
_cell.angle_beta   90.00
_cell.angle_gamma   90.00
#
_symmetry.space_group_name_H-M   'P 1'
#
loop_
_entity.id
_entity.type
_entity.pdbx_description
1 polymer ?
#
loop_
_entity_poly.entity_id
_entity_poly.type
_entity_poly.pdbx_seq_one_letter_code
_entity_poly.pdbx_strand_id
1 'polypeptide(L)'
;MVNVDKYRFWQFFNSDGDLEWLGVMRPTAHARIDRQKVWTLLPGQRRLIANWFLSHDRQLDENERRWTHDSITGWDFVDAAIVVPEPSKDDVERLSRPEAVLTFDQIDDIPLLRISGKRDYDRIVSERDGRV
;
A
#
# COMPACT_ATOMS: atom_id res chain seq x y z
N MET A 1 13.77 10.13 3.05
CA MET A 1 14.31 9.15 2.11
C MET A 1 13.67 7.83 2.44
N VAL A 2 12.96 7.30 1.46
CA VAL A 2 12.18 6.07 1.59
C VAL A 2 13.07 4.89 1.99
N ASN A 3 12.60 4.04 2.90
CA ASN A 3 13.36 2.91 3.43
C ASN A 3 13.38 1.71 2.46
N VAL A 4 14.17 1.82 1.40
CA VAL A 4 14.29 0.83 0.30
C VAL A 4 15.00 -0.47 0.72
N ASP A 5 15.77 -0.46 1.81
CA ASP A 5 16.45 -1.66 2.32
C ASP A 5 15.45 -2.64 2.96
N LYS A 6 14.39 -2.11 3.56
CA LYS A 6 13.38 -2.93 4.26
C LYS A 6 12.12 -3.16 3.44
N TYR A 7 11.75 -2.23 2.57
CA TYR A 7 10.49 -2.28 1.86
C TYR A 7 10.67 -2.43 0.34
N ARG A 8 9.65 -2.99 -0.28
CA ARG A 8 9.43 -2.98 -1.73
C ARG A 8 8.12 -2.25 -1.98
N PHE A 9 8.06 -1.46 -3.05
CA PHE A 9 6.96 -0.54 -3.33
C PHE A 9 6.21 -1.03 -4.56
N TRP A 10 4.90 -0.86 -4.55
CA TRP A 10 4.01 -1.39 -5.58
C TRP A 10 2.90 -0.40 -5.90
N GLN A 11 2.64 -0.20 -7.19
CA GLN A 11 1.39 0.36 -7.69
C GLN A 11 0.45 -0.78 -8.10
N PHE A 12 -0.83 -0.59 -7.82
CA PHE A 12 -1.89 -1.54 -8.15
C PHE A 12 -2.91 -0.81 -9.01
N PHE A 13 -3.06 -1.27 -10.25
CA PHE A 13 -3.95 -0.67 -11.23
C PHE A 13 -5.20 -1.53 -11.40
N ASN A 14 -6.35 -0.89 -11.53
CA ASN A 14 -7.62 -1.56 -11.81
C ASN A 14 -7.66 -2.07 -13.28
N SER A 15 -8.79 -2.65 -13.68
CA SER A 15 -8.99 -3.14 -15.05
C SER A 15 -8.97 -2.05 -16.12
N ASP A 16 -9.27 -0.80 -15.73
CA ASP A 16 -9.30 0.36 -16.63
C ASP A 16 -7.90 1.01 -16.77
N GLY A 17 -6.91 0.52 -16.01
CA GLY A 17 -5.54 1.04 -15.99
C GLY A 17 -5.32 2.20 -15.03
N ASP A 18 -6.31 2.53 -14.19
CA ASP A 18 -6.20 3.60 -13.20
C ASP A 18 -5.51 3.11 -11.93
N LEU A 19 -4.65 3.95 -11.36
CA LEU A 19 -4.00 3.69 -10.09
C LEU A 19 -5.05 3.65 -8.98
N GLU A 20 -5.29 2.46 -8.42
CA GLU A 20 -6.28 2.26 -7.36
C GLU A 20 -5.61 2.16 -5.99
N TRP A 21 -4.46 1.49 -5.90
CA TRP A 21 -3.74 1.36 -4.63
C TRP A 21 -2.24 1.62 -4.79
N LEU A 22 -1.66 2.16 -3.72
CA LEU A 22 -0.23 2.24 -3.52
C LEU A 22 0.12 1.45 -2.28
N GLY A 23 1.05 0.50 -2.40
CA GLY A 23 1.38 -0.39 -1.29
C GLY A 23 2.86 -0.67 -1.11
N VAL A 24 3.16 -1.27 0.03
CA VAL A 24 4.49 -1.74 0.38
C VAL A 24 4.44 -3.18 0.87
N MET A 25 5.54 -3.89 0.63
CA MET A 25 5.81 -5.20 1.21
C MET A 25 7.12 -5.15 1.99
N ARG A 26 7.27 -6.02 2.99
CA ARG A 26 8.49 -6.11 3.81
C ARG A 26 9.14 -7.49 3.65
N PRO A 27 9.87 -7.76 2.55
CA PRO A 27 10.41 -9.10 2.27
C PRO A 27 11.45 -9.57 3.29
N THR A 28 12.08 -8.65 4.02
CA THR A 28 13.08 -8.95 5.07
C THR A 28 12.45 -9.14 6.46
N ALA A 29 11.12 -9.20 6.57
CA ALA A 29 10.45 -9.47 7.84
C ALA A 29 10.74 -10.89 8.36
N HIS A 30 10.82 -11.02 9.68
CA HIS A 30 11.08 -12.31 10.32
C HIS A 30 9.86 -13.24 10.23
N ALA A 31 8.66 -12.71 10.48
CA ALA A 31 7.43 -13.47 10.35
C ALA A 31 7.13 -13.76 8.87
N ARG A 32 6.71 -15.00 8.56
CA ARG A 32 6.35 -15.39 7.20
C ARG A 32 5.22 -14.54 6.64
N ILE A 33 4.18 -14.29 7.44
CA ILE A 33 3.01 -13.53 6.99
C ILE A 33 3.37 -12.10 6.60
N ASP A 34 4.24 -11.43 7.37
CA ASP A 34 4.68 -10.06 7.08
C ASP A 34 5.56 -9.94 5.83
N ARG A 35 6.12 -11.05 5.33
CA ARG A 35 6.84 -11.07 4.04
C ARG A 35 5.90 -11.10 2.84
N GLN A 36 4.68 -11.61 3.02
CA GLN A 36 3.68 -11.79 1.95
C GLN A 36 2.56 -10.73 2.02
N LYS A 37 2.40 -10.10 3.18
CA LYS A 37 1.44 -9.03 3.43
C LYS A 37 1.78 -7.78 2.62
N VAL A 38 0.73 -7.18 2.06
CA VAL A 38 0.76 -5.86 1.43
C VAL A 38 0.12 -4.86 2.40
N TRP A 39 0.83 -3.78 2.72
CA TRP A 39 0.23 -2.63 3.41
C TRP A 39 -0.03 -1.53 2.38
N THR A 40 -1.27 -1.04 2.28
CA THR A 40 -1.65 0.01 1.33
C THR A 40 -1.93 1.34 1.98
N LEU A 41 -1.55 2.42 1.32
CA LEU A 41 -1.73 3.79 1.79
C LEU A 41 -3.22 4.15 1.86
N LEU A 42 -3.67 4.60 3.03
CA LEU A 42 -4.86 5.44 3.22
C LEU A 42 -4.36 6.88 3.31
N PRO A 43 -4.40 7.65 2.20
CA PRO A 43 -3.66 8.90 2.16
C PRO A 43 -4.19 9.95 3.16
N GLY A 44 -5.51 10.05 3.35
CA GLY A 44 -6.13 10.98 4.28
C GLY A 44 -5.77 10.67 5.74
N GLN A 45 -5.46 9.41 6.05
CA GLN A 45 -5.00 8.99 7.37
C GLN A 45 -3.48 9.06 7.50
N ARG A 46 -2.74 9.18 6.39
CA ARG A 46 -1.27 9.22 6.32
C ARG A 46 -0.65 7.94 6.92
N ARG A 47 -1.32 6.81 6.72
CA ARG A 47 -0.93 5.49 7.24
C ARG A 47 -1.13 4.42 6.18
N LEU A 48 -0.30 3.40 6.22
CA LEU A 48 -0.46 2.21 5.39
C LEU A 48 -1.11 1.13 6.26
N ILE A 49 -2.21 0.56 5.80
CA ILE A 49 -2.96 -0.48 6.52
C ILE A 49 -2.76 -1.81 5.80
N ALA A 50 -2.61 -2.90 6.55
CA ALA A 50 -2.55 -4.24 5.99
C ALA A 50 -3.81 -4.53 5.16
N ASN A 51 -3.61 -4.87 3.89
CA ASN A 51 -4.67 -5.10 2.93
C ASN A 51 -4.76 -6.58 2.60
N TRP A 52 -5.73 -7.26 3.20
CA TRP A 52 -5.87 -8.71 3.08
C TRP A 52 -6.23 -9.16 1.67
N PHE A 53 -7.07 -8.39 0.96
CA PHE A 53 -7.52 -8.79 -0.38
C PHE A 53 -6.45 -8.55 -1.43
N LEU A 54 -5.64 -7.50 -1.31
CA LEU A 54 -4.43 -7.37 -2.15
C LEU A 54 -3.34 -8.38 -1.78
N SER A 55 -3.21 -8.72 -0.50
CA SER A 55 -2.29 -9.78 -0.08
C SER A 55 -2.70 -11.16 -0.62
N HIS A 56 -4.01 -11.40 -0.76
CA HIS A 56 -4.56 -12.58 -1.43
C HIS A 56 -4.36 -12.52 -2.95
N ASP A 57 -4.73 -11.42 -3.58
CA ASP A 57 -4.59 -11.23 -5.04
C ASP A 57 -3.13 -11.44 -5.50
N ARG A 58 -2.17 -10.94 -4.72
CA ARG A 58 -0.73 -11.15 -4.97
C ARG A 58 -0.30 -12.63 -5.01
N GLN A 59 -1.03 -13.53 -4.35
CA GLN A 59 -0.75 -14.96 -4.32
C GLN A 59 -1.39 -15.74 -5.47
N LEU A 60 -2.30 -15.11 -6.21
CA LEU A 60 -2.91 -15.70 -7.40
C LEU A 60 -1.95 -15.66 -8.59
N ASP A 61 -2.21 -16.53 -9.56
CA ASP A 61 -1.58 -16.46 -10.87
C ASP A 61 -1.97 -15.17 -11.58
N GLU A 62 -1.10 -14.65 -12.44
CA GLU A 62 -1.24 -13.31 -13.01
C GLU A 62 -2.56 -13.09 -13.78
N ASN A 63 -3.06 -14.13 -14.44
CA ASN A 63 -4.32 -14.12 -15.18
C ASN A 63 -5.58 -14.18 -14.29
N GLU A 64 -5.43 -14.48 -13.00
CA GLU A 64 -6.53 -14.54 -12.03
C GLU A 64 -6.63 -13.29 -11.14
N ARG A 65 -5.62 -12.41 -11.23
CA ARG A 65 -5.55 -11.19 -10.44
C ARG A 65 -6.57 -10.17 -10.89
N ARG A 66 -7.18 -9.50 -9.92
CA ARG A 66 -8.02 -8.34 -10.15
C ARG A 66 -7.20 -7.09 -10.48
N TRP A 67 -5.99 -6.97 -9.94
CA TRP A 67 -5.13 -5.80 -10.15
C TRP A 67 -3.88 -6.14 -10.95
N THR A 68 -3.48 -5.19 -11.80
CA THR A 68 -2.13 -5.21 -12.37
C THR A 68 -1.14 -4.74 -11.32
N HIS A 69 -0.11 -5.55 -11.07
CA HIS A 69 0.88 -5.30 -10.03
C HIS A 69 2.19 -4.78 -10.62
N ASP A 70 2.49 -3.49 -10.41
CA ASP A 70 3.73 -2.89 -10.89
C ASP A 70 4.72 -2.60 -9.75
N SER A 71 5.96 -3.04 -9.92
CA SER A 71 7.04 -2.84 -8.95
C SER A 71 7.73 -1.51 -9.22
N ILE A 72 7.73 -0.62 -8.24
CA ILE A 72 8.25 0.75 -8.42
C ILE A 72 9.45 1.04 -7.53
N THR A 73 10.19 2.11 -7.84
CA THR A 73 11.29 2.56 -6.99
C THR A 73 10.79 3.37 -5.78
N GLY A 74 11.67 3.63 -4.81
CA GLY A 74 11.34 4.51 -3.69
C GLY A 74 11.05 5.95 -4.11
N TRP A 75 11.61 6.42 -5.24
CA TRP A 75 11.31 7.75 -5.79
C TRP A 75 9.90 7.78 -6.36
N ASP A 76 9.56 6.80 -7.20
CA ASP A 76 8.23 6.67 -7.79
C ASP A 76 7.14 6.50 -6.73
N PHE A 77 7.45 5.85 -5.60
CA PHE A 77 6.54 5.74 -4.46
C PHE A 77 6.13 7.11 -3.91
N VAL A 78 7.07 8.06 -3.82
CA VAL A 78 6.76 9.41 -3.32
C VAL A 78 5.79 10.11 -4.27
N ASP A 79 6.07 10.05 -5.58
CA ASP A 79 5.22 10.69 -6.59
C ASP A 79 3.83 10.03 -6.65
N ALA A 80 3.78 8.70 -6.58
CA ALA A 80 2.53 7.93 -6.51
C ALA A 80 1.73 8.24 -5.24
N ALA A 81 2.37 8.43 -4.09
CA ALA A 81 1.68 8.73 -2.82
C ALA A 81 0.96 10.08 -2.84
N ILE A 82 1.40 11.00 -3.69
CA ILE A 82 0.74 12.30 -3.85
C ILE A 82 -0.54 12.14 -4.70
N VAL A 83 -0.54 11.27 -5.71
CA VAL A 83 -1.65 11.15 -6.69
C VAL A 83 -2.62 10.01 -6.43
N VAL A 84 -2.26 8.98 -5.65
CA VAL A 84 -3.14 7.83 -5.38
C VAL A 84 -4.48 8.30 -4.78
N PRO A 85 -5.63 7.81 -5.28
CA PRO A 85 -6.93 8.23 -4.78
C PRO A 85 -7.13 7.81 -3.32
N GLU A 86 -8.10 8.44 -2.64
CA GLU A 86 -8.63 7.84 -1.41
C GLU A 86 -9.41 6.57 -1.78
N PRO A 87 -9.18 5.45 -1.07
CA PRO A 87 -10.02 4.27 -1.25
C PRO A 87 -11.48 4.55 -0.92
N SER A 88 -12.38 3.76 -1.52
CA SER A 88 -13.81 3.88 -1.22
C SER A 88 -14.09 3.52 0.25
N LYS A 89 -15.23 4.00 0.78
CA LYS A 89 -15.66 3.64 2.14
C LYS A 89 -15.81 2.13 2.29
N ASP A 90 -16.37 1.48 1.27
CA ASP A 90 -16.57 0.03 1.26
C ASP A 90 -15.24 -0.72 1.32
N ASP A 91 -14.22 -0.25 0.59
CA ASP A 91 -12.89 -0.83 0.65
C ASP A 91 -12.24 -0.64 2.02
N VAL A 92 -12.37 0.54 2.62
CA VAL A 92 -11.85 0.82 3.97
C VAL A 92 -12.54 -0.06 5.01
N GLU A 93 -13.86 -0.24 4.93
CA GLU A 93 -14.59 -1.17 5.81
C GLU A 93 -14.13 -2.62 5.61
N ARG A 94 -13.93 -3.01 4.35
CA ARG A 94 -13.47 -4.35 3.98
C ARG A 94 -12.09 -4.69 4.52
N LEU A 95 -11.17 -3.73 4.62
CA LEU A 95 -9.83 -3.95 5.21
C LEU A 95 -9.90 -4.55 6.62
N SER A 96 -10.89 -4.14 7.42
CA SER A 96 -11.08 -4.60 8.80
C SER A 96 -11.72 -5.98 8.93
N ARG A 97 -12.15 -6.58 7.82
CA ARG A 97 -12.88 -7.87 7.78
C ARG A 97 -12.15 -8.84 6.86
N PRO A 98 -11.02 -9.42 7.31
CA PRO A 98 -10.28 -10.37 6.49
C PRO A 98 -11.06 -11.66 6.25
N GLU A 99 -11.15 -12.07 4.99
CA GLU A 99 -11.81 -13.31 4.57
C GLU A 99 -10.81 -14.37 4.07
N ALA A 100 -9.56 -13.97 3.83
CA ALA A 100 -8.48 -14.83 3.39
C ALA A 100 -7.11 -14.27 3.80
N VAL A 101 -6.10 -15.17 3.87
CA VAL A 101 -4.66 -14.89 4.05
C VAL A 101 -4.26 -14.27 5.39
N LEU A 102 -4.91 -13.18 5.78
CA LEU A 102 -4.69 -12.49 7.04
C LEU A 102 -5.76 -12.88 8.06
N THR A 103 -5.38 -12.87 9.33
CA THR A 103 -6.33 -12.91 10.45
C THR A 103 -6.61 -11.48 10.95
N PHE A 104 -7.66 -11.31 11.76
CA PHE A 104 -8.02 -9.99 12.30
C PHE A 104 -6.86 -9.33 13.07
N ASP A 105 -6.11 -10.11 13.87
CA ASP A 105 -4.92 -9.64 14.61
C ASP A 105 -3.74 -9.26 13.71
N GLN A 106 -3.77 -9.65 12.44
CA GLN A 106 -2.75 -9.31 11.46
C GLN A 106 -3.09 -8.06 10.64
N ILE A 107 -4.27 -7.45 10.87
CA ILE A 107 -4.64 -6.15 10.31
C ILE A 107 -3.97 -5.05 11.14
N ASP A 108 -2.70 -4.81 10.84
CA ASP A 108 -1.88 -3.79 11.47
C ASP A 108 -1.58 -2.64 10.50
N ASP A 109 -0.90 -1.61 11.03
CA ASP A 109 -0.62 -0.41 10.27
C ASP A 109 0.78 0.15 10.48
N ILE A 110 1.21 0.94 9.50
CA ILE A 110 2.52 1.58 9.46
C ILE A 110 2.33 3.07 9.16
N PRO A 111 2.82 3.99 10.01
CA PRO A 111 2.81 5.41 9.70
C PRO A 111 3.56 5.68 8.39
N LEU A 112 3.00 6.52 7.50
CA LEU A 112 3.65 6.89 6.24
C LEU A 112 5.04 7.50 6.51
N LEU A 113 5.16 8.33 7.54
CA LEU A 113 6.42 8.92 7.99
C LEU A 113 7.53 7.87 8.24
N ARG A 114 7.17 6.66 8.70
CA ARG A 114 8.12 5.58 8.94
C ARG A 114 8.65 4.96 7.64
N ILE A 115 7.84 4.99 6.58
CA ILE A 115 8.20 4.48 5.26
C ILE A 115 9.03 5.51 4.48
N SER A 116 8.53 6.74 4.39
CA SER A 116 9.09 7.79 3.53
C SER A 116 10.20 8.62 4.20
N GLY A 117 10.20 8.70 5.53
CA GLY A 117 11.06 9.60 6.29
C GLY A 117 10.60 11.07 6.17
N LYS A 118 11.08 11.91 7.08
CA LYS A 118 10.54 13.28 7.31
C LYS A 118 10.44 14.13 6.04
N ARG A 119 11.53 14.26 5.28
CA ARG A 119 11.58 15.11 4.07
C ARG A 119 10.51 14.73 3.04
N ASP A 120 10.41 13.43 2.73
CA ASP A 120 9.49 12.96 1.69
C ASP A 120 8.05 12.94 2.20
N TYR A 121 7.84 12.66 3.50
CA TYR A 121 6.55 12.83 4.15
C TYR A 121 6.04 14.28 4.05
N ASP A 122 6.87 15.26 4.40
CA ASP A 122 6.49 16.67 4.35
C ASP A 122 6.14 17.10 2.91
N ARG A 123 6.88 16.59 1.91
CA ARG A 123 6.57 16.77 0.47
C ARG A 123 5.20 16.17 0.12
N ILE A 124 4.97 14.90 0.47
CA ILE A 124 3.71 14.20 0.15
C ILE A 124 2.51 14.96 0.72
N VAL A 125 2.60 15.34 1.99
CA VAL A 125 1.53 16.07 2.68
C VAL A 125 1.29 17.43 2.05
N SER A 126 2.35 18.21 1.81
CA SER A 126 2.21 19.56 1.24
C SER A 126 1.62 19.55 -0.18
N GLU A 127 2.06 18.65 -1.04
CA GLU A 127 1.58 18.59 -2.43
C GLU A 127 0.17 18.00 -2.52
N ARG A 128 -0.20 17.09 -1.60
CA ARG A 128 -1.54 16.50 -1.57
C ARG A 128 -2.56 17.45 -0.95
N ASP A 129 -2.24 18.08 0.17
CA ASP A 129 -3.15 19.04 0.83
C ASP A 129 -3.38 20.28 -0.07
N GLY A 130 -2.44 20.64 -0.95
CA GLY A 130 -2.61 21.68 -1.95
C GLY A 130 -3.42 21.28 -3.20
N ARG A 131 -3.80 20.01 -3.32
CA ARG A 131 -4.64 19.46 -4.41
C ARG A 131 -6.10 19.26 -4.02
N VAL A 132 -6.42 19.29 -2.72
CA VAL A 132 -7.78 19.12 -2.18
C VAL A 132 -8.51 20.44 -2.11
#